data_AF-A0A101N6U4-F1
#
_entry.id   AF-A0A101N6U4-F1
#
_cell.length_a   1.000
_cell.length_b   1.000
_cell.length_c   1.000
_cell.angle_alpha   90.00
_cell.angle_beta   90.00
_cell.angle_gamma   90.00
#
_symmetry.space_group_name_H-M   'P 1'
#
loop_
_entity.id
_entity.type
_entity.pdbx_description
1 polymer ?
#
loop_
_entity_poly.entity_id
_entity_poly.type
_entity_poly.pdbx_seq_one_letter_code
_entity_poly.pdbx_strand_id
1 'polypeptide(L)'
;MPPAKTSYVCLPCRVSYKQRYDPWRERSCPRCAGALIYAGSAFAAPPKRDRAAWRTLTVLLNAGVGFHKSCCGGPGYRPRTLREVRERLTYARRTGEPAATALGRADLP
;
A
#
# COMPACT_ATOMS: atom_id res chain seq x y z
N MET A 1 4.49 -17.34 12.53
CA MET A 1 3.06 -17.53 12.17
C MET A 1 2.58 -16.32 11.39
N PRO A 2 2.06 -16.46 10.16
CA PRO A 2 1.47 -15.32 9.47
C PRO A 2 0.28 -14.79 10.30
N PRO A 3 0.04 -13.48 10.30
CA PRO A 3 -1.03 -12.89 11.10
C PRO A 3 -2.36 -13.47 10.66
N ALA A 4 -3.21 -13.82 11.63
CA ALA A 4 -4.52 -14.43 11.39
C ALA A 4 -5.44 -13.55 10.52
N LYS A 5 -5.17 -12.25 10.46
CA LYS A 5 -5.88 -11.29 9.61
C LYS A 5 -4.89 -10.33 8.94
N THR A 6 -5.21 -9.98 7.70
CA THR A 6 -4.56 -8.94 6.90
C THR A 6 -5.58 -7.94 6.41
N SER A 7 -5.11 -6.83 5.86
CA SER A 7 -5.96 -5.79 5.28
C SER A 7 -6.04 -5.92 3.77
N TYR A 8 -7.26 -5.88 3.26
CA TYR A 8 -7.57 -5.75 1.84
C TYR A 8 -8.25 -4.41 1.59
N VAL A 9 -7.85 -3.69 0.54
CA VAL A 9 -8.22 -2.29 0.33
C VAL A 9 -8.97 -2.11 -0.98
N CYS A 10 -10.09 -1.40 -0.91
CA CYS A 10 -10.78 -0.88 -2.09
C CYS A 10 -10.40 0.59 -2.27
N LEU A 11 -9.61 0.91 -3.29
CA LEU A 11 -9.17 2.27 -3.58
C LEU A 11 -10.32 3.19 -4.01
N PRO A 12 -11.24 2.80 -4.93
CA PRO A 12 -12.37 3.64 -5.31
C PRO A 12 -13.30 3.99 -4.13
N CYS A 13 -13.64 2.98 -3.32
CA CYS A 13 -14.51 3.17 -2.16
C CYS A 13 -13.81 3.81 -0.96
N ARG A 14 -12.47 3.88 -0.96
CA ARG A 14 -11.64 4.36 0.16
C ARG A 14 -11.98 3.66 1.47
N VAL A 15 -11.95 2.32 1.44
CA VAL A 15 -12.27 1.45 2.57
C VAL A 15 -11.28 0.29 2.64
N SER A 16 -11.08 -0.23 3.85
CA SER A 16 -10.31 -1.44 4.09
C SER A 16 -11.15 -2.48 4.83
N TYR A 17 -10.85 -3.74 4.57
CA TYR A 17 -11.50 -4.90 5.17
C TYR A 17 -10.43 -5.80 5.79
N LYS A 18 -10.57 -6.10 7.08
CA LYS A 18 -9.73 -7.09 7.75
C LYS A 18 -10.27 -8.49 7.48
N GLN A 19 -9.50 -9.31 6.78
CA GLN A 19 -9.89 -10.67 6.39
C GLN A 19 -8.72 -11.63 6.63
N ARG A 20 -8.99 -12.95 6.65
CA ARG A 20 -7.91 -13.95 6.65
C ARG A 20 -7.07 -13.79 5.36
N TYR A 21 -5.77 -14.03 5.46
CA TYR A 21 -4.94 -14.08 4.26
C TYR A 21 -5.30 -15.34 3.46
N ASP A 22 -5.56 -15.16 2.17
CA ASP A 22 -5.76 -16.24 1.20
C ASP A 22 -5.20 -15.74 -0.14
N PRO A 23 -4.09 -16.33 -0.63
CA PRO A 23 -3.48 -15.91 -1.89
C PRO A 23 -4.23 -16.44 -3.11
N TRP A 24 -5.06 -17.47 -2.97
CA TRP A 24 -5.73 -18.13 -4.10
C TRP A 24 -7.11 -17.53 -4.37
N ARG A 25 -7.67 -16.80 -3.41
CA ARG A 25 -8.99 -16.21 -3.52
C ARG A 25 -8.92 -14.75 -3.94
N GLU A 26 -9.42 -14.47 -5.13
CA GLU A 26 -9.78 -13.11 -5.52
C GLU A 26 -10.90 -12.57 -4.63
N ARG A 27 -10.76 -11.31 -4.21
CA ARG A 27 -11.71 -10.68 -3.30
C ARG A 27 -12.30 -9.44 -3.94
N SER A 28 -13.62 -9.35 -3.89
CA SER A 28 -14.38 -8.21 -4.40
C SER A 28 -14.87 -7.32 -3.26
N CYS A 29 -14.92 -6.02 -3.51
CA CYS A 29 -15.47 -5.06 -2.57
C CYS A 29 -16.99 -5.26 -2.47
N PRO A 30 -17.57 -5.45 -1.27
CA PRO A 30 -19.00 -5.62 -1.10
C PRO A 30 -19.81 -4.37 -1.46
N ARG A 31 -19.16 -3.22 -1.66
CA ARG A 31 -19.82 -1.94 -2.00
C ARG A 31 -19.87 -1.66 -3.49
N CYS A 32 -18.84 -2.01 -4.25
CA CYS A 32 -18.73 -1.65 -5.67
C CYS A 32 -18.33 -2.82 -6.57
N ALA A 33 -18.27 -4.05 -6.04
CA ALA A 33 -17.82 -5.27 -6.71
C ALA A 33 -16.39 -5.26 -7.29
N GLY A 34 -15.67 -4.12 -7.24
CA GLY A 34 -14.29 -4.01 -7.72
C GLY A 34 -13.28 -4.81 -6.88
N ALA A 35 -12.14 -5.15 -7.49
CA ALA A 35 -11.08 -5.92 -6.85
C ALA A 35 -10.54 -5.24 -5.59
N LEU A 36 -10.28 -6.04 -4.55
CA LEU A 36 -9.60 -5.60 -3.35
C LEU A 36 -8.11 -5.92 -3.44
N ILE A 37 -7.28 -4.91 -3.19
CA ILE A 37 -5.83 -5.07 -3.20
C ILE A 37 -5.35 -5.51 -1.82
N TYR A 38 -4.50 -6.54 -1.79
CA TYR A 38 -3.82 -6.97 -0.57
C TYR A 38 -2.84 -5.89 -0.10
N ALA A 39 -3.16 -5.23 1.02
CA ALA A 39 -2.34 -4.14 1.55
C ALA A 39 -1.35 -4.59 2.64
N GLY A 40 -1.60 -5.74 3.27
CA GLY A 40 -0.72 -6.30 4.30
C GLY A 40 -1.21 -6.11 5.74
N SER A 41 -0.51 -6.76 6.65
CA SER A 41 -0.92 -6.93 8.05
C SER A 41 -0.59 -5.75 8.96
N ALA A 42 0.35 -4.90 8.57
CA ALA A 42 0.71 -3.68 9.27
C ALA A 42 -0.07 -2.45 8.75
N PHE A 43 -0.97 -2.64 7.78
CA PHE A 43 -1.70 -1.54 7.17
C PHE A 43 -2.65 -0.87 8.16
N ALA A 44 -2.54 0.45 8.26
CA ALA A 44 -3.48 1.32 8.94
C ALA A 44 -4.21 2.19 7.91
N ALA A 45 -5.53 2.07 7.84
CA ALA A 45 -6.32 2.81 6.87
C ALA A 45 -6.35 4.31 7.23
N PRO A 46 -6.09 5.22 6.27
CA PRO A 46 -6.25 6.64 6.51
C PRO A 46 -7.74 7.00 6.66
N PRO A 47 -8.07 8.16 7.27
CA PRO A 47 -9.44 8.65 7.32
C PRO A 47 -10.05 8.70 5.91
N LYS A 48 -11.29 8.24 5.75
CA LYS A 48 -11.95 8.18 4.43
C LYS A 48 -11.94 9.53 3.69
N ARG A 49 -12.07 10.64 4.42
CA ARG A 49 -12.09 12.01 3.88
C ARG A 49 -10.72 12.51 3.39
N ASP A 50 -9.63 11.89 3.81
CA ASP A 50 -8.27 12.30 3.44
C ASP A 50 -7.92 11.84 2.02
N ARG A 51 -8.36 12.61 1.02
CA ARG A 51 -8.12 12.31 -0.39
C ARG A 51 -6.64 12.26 -0.74
N ALA A 52 -5.78 13.01 -0.05
CA ALA A 52 -4.35 13.03 -0.32
C ALA A 52 -3.70 11.71 0.10
N ALA A 53 -3.97 11.24 1.33
CA ALA A 53 -3.47 9.96 1.80
C ALA A 53 -3.99 8.78 0.96
N TRP A 54 -5.25 8.81 0.55
CA TRP A 54 -5.81 7.78 -0.34
C TRP A 54 -5.16 7.79 -1.73
N ARG A 55 -4.83 8.96 -2.29
CA ARG A 55 -4.08 9.04 -3.56
C ARG A 55 -2.65 8.51 -3.43
N THR A 56 -1.95 8.85 -2.34
CA THR A 56 -0.64 8.27 -2.01
C THR A 56 -0.73 6.74 -1.96
N LEU A 57 -1.72 6.22 -1.24
CA LEU A 57 -1.94 4.78 -1.10
C LEU A 57 -2.23 4.09 -2.44
N THR A 58 -3.01 4.72 -3.31
CA THR A 58 -3.26 4.22 -4.67
C THR A 58 -1.95 4.00 -5.42
N VAL A 59 -1.00 4.94 -5.36
CA VAL A 59 0.28 4.79 -6.04
C VAL A 59 1.09 3.64 -5.45
N LEU A 60 1.18 3.57 -4.11
CA LEU A 60 1.95 2.53 -3.43
C LEU A 60 1.42 1.13 -3.75
N LEU A 61 0.11 0.90 -3.59
CA LEU A 61 -0.48 -0.42 -3.76
C LEU A 61 -0.44 -0.89 -5.22
N ASN A 62 -0.64 0.01 -6.19
CA ASN A 62 -0.49 -0.35 -7.62
C ASN A 62 0.97 -0.61 -8.01
N ALA A 63 1.94 0.00 -7.32
CA ALA A 63 3.35 -0.31 -7.47
C ALA A 63 3.77 -1.60 -6.73
N GLY A 64 2.84 -2.33 -6.10
CA GLY A 64 3.15 -3.53 -5.32
C GLY A 64 3.75 -3.25 -3.94
N VAL A 65 3.76 -2.00 -3.49
CA VAL A 65 4.33 -1.59 -2.20
C VAL A 65 3.28 -1.74 -1.10
N GLY A 66 3.34 -2.88 -0.41
CA GLY A 66 2.49 -3.20 0.74
C GLY A 66 3.06 -2.82 2.11
N PHE A 67 2.26 -3.09 3.14
CA PHE A 67 2.50 -2.84 4.55
C PHE A 67 2.55 -4.17 5.32
N HIS A 68 3.64 -4.91 5.15
CA HIS A 68 3.84 -6.20 5.82
C HIS A 68 4.74 -6.01 7.05
N LYS A 69 4.43 -6.68 8.15
CA LYS A 69 5.38 -6.76 9.28
C LYS A 69 6.54 -7.67 8.91
N SER A 70 7.76 -7.30 9.27
CA SER A 70 8.88 -8.23 9.33
C SER A 70 8.89 -8.94 10.68
N CYS A 71 9.73 -9.97 10.84
CA CYS A 71 9.85 -10.72 12.11
C CYS A 71 10.17 -9.82 13.32
N CYS A 72 10.84 -8.69 13.10
CA CYS A 72 11.32 -7.80 14.15
C CYS A 72 10.88 -6.34 13.97
N GLY A 73 9.92 -6.03 13.08
CA GLY A 73 9.58 -4.63 12.78
C GLY A 73 8.30 -4.37 11.98
N GLY A 74 8.01 -3.09 11.79
CA GLY A 74 6.95 -2.58 10.93
C GLY A 74 7.31 -2.67 9.43
N PRO A 75 6.47 -2.12 8.55
CA PRO A 75 6.64 -2.21 7.09
C PRO A 75 7.81 -1.38 6.51
N GLY A 76 8.70 -0.88 7.38
CA GLY A 76 9.67 0.14 7.03
C GLY A 76 9.02 1.48 6.68
N TYR A 77 9.81 2.36 6.06
CA TYR A 77 9.33 3.65 5.60
C TYR A 77 8.31 3.51 4.47
N ARG A 78 7.26 4.32 4.51
CA ARG A 78 6.31 4.49 3.41
C ARG A 78 5.98 5.98 3.24
N PRO A 79 6.01 6.51 2.00
CA PRO A 79 5.57 7.86 1.70
C PRO A 79 4.18 8.12 2.26
N ARG A 80 4.00 9.27 2.92
CA ARG A 80 2.71 9.70 3.46
C ARG A 80 2.06 10.76 2.58
N THR A 81 2.86 11.40 1.73
CA THR A 81 2.43 12.50 0.87
C THR A 81 2.70 12.22 -0.61
N LEU A 82 1.93 12.87 -1.48
CA LEU A 82 2.16 12.81 -2.92
C LEU A 82 3.49 13.45 -3.33
N ARG A 83 4.01 14.39 -2.53
CA ARG A 83 5.30 15.01 -2.77
C ARG A 83 6.43 13.98 -2.65
N GLU A 84 6.46 13.25 -1.54
CA GLU A 84 7.43 12.16 -1.30
C GLU A 84 7.34 11.07 -2.37
N VAL A 85 6.12 10.75 -2.82
CA VAL A 85 5.90 9.80 -3.93
C VAL A 85 6.51 10.32 -5.23
N ARG A 86 6.26 11.59 -5.58
CA ARG A 86 6.80 12.19 -6.81
C ARG A 86 8.32 12.25 -6.78
N GLU A 87 8.91 12.63 -5.66
CA GLU A 87 10.37 12.66 -5.47
C GLU A 87 10.97 11.27 -5.76
N ARG A 88 10.41 10.21 -5.16
CA ARG A 88 10.87 8.82 -5.34
C ARG A 88 10.64 8.28 -6.75
N LEU A 89 9.49 8.56 -7.36
CA LEU A 89 9.23 8.17 -8.75
C LEU A 89 10.15 8.91 -9.74
N THR A 90 10.49 10.17 -9.45
CA THR A 90 11.44 10.93 -10.26
C THR A 90 12.84 10.34 -10.13
N TYR A 91 13.26 10.01 -8.91
CA TYR A 91 14.52 9.30 -8.67
C TYR A 91 14.55 7.96 -9.43
N ALA A 92 13.52 7.13 -9.29
CA ALA A 92 13.39 5.84 -9.98
C ALA A 92 13.57 5.97 -11.50
N ARG A 93 12.93 6.99 -12.09
CA ARG A 93 13.08 7.29 -13.53
C ARG A 93 14.49 7.73 -13.91
N ARG A 94 15.16 8.51 -13.06
CA ARG A 94 16.52 9.01 -13.33
C ARG A 94 17.58 7.93 -13.21
N THR A 95 17.41 7.00 -12.28
CA THR A 95 18.40 5.94 -12.00
C THR A 95 18.09 4.61 -12.69
N GLY A 96 16.89 4.47 -13.26
CA GLY A 96 16.40 3.20 -13.79
C GLY A 96 15.97 2.20 -12.70
N GLU A 97 15.96 2.60 -11.43
CA GLU A 97 15.53 1.75 -10.33
C GLU A 97 14.02 1.42 -10.42
N PRO A 98 13.59 0.19 -10.08
CA PRO A 98 12.16 -0.12 -10.05
C PRO A 98 11.39 0.80 -9.10
N ALA A 99 10.23 1.28 -9.54
CA ALA A 99 9.40 2.21 -8.76
C ALA A 99 9.07 1.67 -7.36
N ALA A 100 8.81 0.37 -7.22
CA ALA A 100 8.53 -0.28 -5.95
C ALA A 100 9.68 -0.12 -4.94
N THR A 101 10.92 -0.28 -5.42
CA THR A 101 12.14 -0.17 -4.60
C THR A 101 12.35 1.28 -4.18
N ALA A 102 12.27 2.22 -5.12
CA ALA A 102 12.43 3.65 -4.83
C ALA A 102 11.36 4.18 -3.88
N LEU A 103 10.11 3.72 -4.01
CA LEU A 103 9.00 4.07 -3.12
C LEU A 103 9.21 3.56 -1.68
N GLY A 104 10.03 2.53 -1.49
CA GLY A 104 10.38 1.98 -0.17
C GLY A 104 11.53 2.71 0.55
N ARG A 105 12.27 3.58 -0.14
CA ARG A 105 13.45 4.26 0.43
C ARG A 105 13.05 5.37 1.39
N ALA A 106 13.63 5.35 2.60
CA ALA A 106 13.49 6.45 3.57
C ALA A 106 14.18 7.71 3.06
N ASP A 107 15.39 7.56 2.54
CA ASP A 107 16.23 8.64 2.02
C ASP A 107 16.59 8.39 0.55
N LEU A 108 16.61 9.47 -0.23
CA LEU A 108 17.09 9.47 -1.61
C LEU A 108 18.54 10.00 -1.60
N PRO A 109 19.46 9.38 -2.37
CA PRO A 109 20.80 9.91 -2.61
C PRO A 109 20.79 11.28 -3.28
#